data_AF-A0A7D7VL93-F1
#
_entry.id   AF-A0A7D7VL93-F1
#
_cell.length_a   1.000
_cell.length_b   1.000
_cell.length_c   1.000
_cell.angle_alpha   90.00
_cell.angle_beta   90.00
_cell.angle_gamma   90.00
#
_symmetry.space_group_name_H-M   'P 1'
#
loop_
_entity.id
_entity.type
_entity.pdbx_description
1 polymer ?
#
loop_
_entity_poly.entity_id
_entity_poly.type
_entity_poly.pdbx_seq_one_letter_code
_entity_poly.pdbx_strand_id
1 'polypeptide(L)'
;MKTKEFPYSNVEAYLDAIGVLQHGTALEITEARKTFRKLYLKQYRKRYAKNHSSVNIVFTNAEKHLLKQLAVENGKKLASFIKTIALNTLNGKQQFGNTSTNFSEVKRLFSLCYDMVETLQFENEYPQLKASYDKLEQLFSQIEPLLDDY
;
A
#
# COMPACT_ATOMS: atom_id res chain seq x y z
N MET A 1 -25.60 -8.44 -28.66
CA MET A 1 -26.78 -8.15 -27.82
C MET A 1 -26.38 -7.23 -26.66
N LYS A 2 -26.80 -5.96 -26.66
CA LYS A 2 -26.60 -5.05 -25.52
C LYS A 2 -27.44 -5.58 -24.35
N THR A 3 -26.80 -6.10 -23.30
CA THR A 3 -27.52 -6.50 -22.08
C THR A 3 -28.14 -5.25 -21.49
N LYS A 4 -29.48 -5.10 -21.60
CA LYS A 4 -30.23 -4.04 -20.92
C LYS A 4 -29.76 -4.01 -19.47
N GLU A 5 -29.12 -2.91 -19.07
CA GLU A 5 -28.75 -2.71 -17.69
C GLU A 5 -30.01 -2.79 -16.84
N PHE A 6 -29.87 -3.32 -15.62
CA PHE A 6 -30.98 -3.34 -14.66
C PHE A 6 -31.54 -1.92 -14.53
N PRO A 7 -32.79 -1.66 -14.96
CA PRO A 7 -33.25 -0.31 -15.26
C PRO A 7 -33.75 0.44 -14.02
N TYR A 8 -33.75 -0.21 -12.86
CA TYR A 8 -34.32 0.33 -11.64
C TYR A 8 -33.20 0.84 -10.72
N SER A 9 -33.31 2.11 -10.33
CA SER A 9 -32.36 2.78 -9.43
C SER A 9 -32.46 2.28 -7.99
N ASN A 10 -33.67 1.95 -7.53
CA ASN A 10 -33.94 1.47 -6.19
C ASN A 10 -35.18 0.53 -6.18
N VAL A 11 -35.50 -0.01 -5.00
CA VAL A 11 -36.60 -0.96 -4.84
C VAL A 11 -37.97 -0.31 -5.08
N GLU A 12 -38.14 0.96 -4.72
CA GLU A 12 -39.40 1.69 -4.88
C GLU A 12 -39.73 1.90 -6.35
N ALA A 13 -38.76 2.35 -7.16
CA ALA A 13 -38.91 2.47 -8.60
C ALA A 13 -39.25 1.14 -9.28
N TYR A 14 -38.74 0.03 -8.76
CA TYR A 14 -39.11 -1.30 -9.23
C TYR A 14 -40.54 -1.67 -8.85
N LEU A 15 -40.94 -1.45 -7.61
CA LEU A 15 -42.28 -1.78 -7.11
C LEU A 15 -43.36 -0.91 -7.79
N ASP A 16 -43.05 0.35 -8.07
CA ASP A 16 -43.91 1.26 -8.83
C ASP A 16 -44.05 0.80 -10.29
N ALA A 17 -42.94 0.46 -10.95
CA ALA A 17 -42.93 0.02 -12.34
C ALA A 17 -43.69 -1.29 -12.59
N ILE A 18 -43.80 -2.17 -11.59
CA ILE A 18 -44.60 -3.39 -11.65
C ILE A 18 -46.02 -3.21 -11.10
N GLY A 19 -46.39 -2.01 -10.64
CA GLY A 19 -47.74 -1.64 -10.21
C GLY A 19 -48.17 -2.13 -8.81
N VAL A 20 -47.30 -2.81 -8.06
CA VAL A 20 -47.67 -3.40 -6.76
C VAL A 20 -47.76 -2.38 -5.63
N LEU A 21 -47.25 -1.15 -5.81
CA LEU A 21 -47.44 -0.07 -4.82
C LEU A 21 -48.87 0.48 -4.82
N GLN A 22 -49.54 0.49 -5.98
CA GLN A 22 -50.86 1.09 -6.14
C GLN A 22 -51.99 0.07 -5.99
N HIS A 23 -51.73 -1.19 -6.36
CA HIS A 23 -52.75 -2.24 -6.42
C HIS A 23 -52.35 -3.58 -5.76
N GLY A 24 -51.15 -3.66 -5.20
CA GLY A 24 -50.64 -4.91 -4.63
C GLY A 24 -51.05 -5.14 -3.18
N THR A 25 -51.25 -6.40 -2.85
CA THR A 25 -51.39 -6.89 -1.46
C THR A 25 -50.04 -6.86 -0.74
N ALA A 26 -50.07 -6.91 0.59
CA ALA A 26 -48.85 -6.97 1.41
C ALA A 26 -47.96 -8.20 1.06
N LEU A 27 -48.58 -9.31 0.66
CA LEU A 27 -47.86 -10.51 0.21
C LEU A 27 -47.16 -10.25 -1.13
N GLU A 28 -47.85 -9.68 -2.12
CA GLU A 28 -47.29 -9.36 -3.43
C GLU A 28 -46.14 -8.34 -3.35
N ILE A 29 -46.27 -7.32 -2.51
CA ILE A 29 -45.18 -6.35 -2.25
C ILE A 29 -43.96 -7.07 -1.66
N THR A 30 -44.18 -8.01 -0.74
CA THR A 30 -43.10 -8.78 -0.10
C THR A 30 -42.40 -9.69 -1.10
N GLU A 31 -43.15 -10.38 -1.95
CA GLU A 31 -42.61 -11.22 -3.01
C GLU A 31 -41.87 -10.41 -4.06
N ALA A 32 -42.41 -9.27 -4.47
CA ALA A 32 -41.76 -8.36 -5.39
C ALA A 32 -40.42 -7.83 -4.84
N ARG A 33 -40.34 -7.46 -3.56
CA ARG A 33 -39.08 -7.07 -2.91
C ARG A 33 -38.04 -8.18 -2.95
N LYS A 34 -38.45 -9.44 -2.72
CA LYS A 34 -37.55 -10.61 -2.85
C LYS A 34 -37.04 -10.76 -4.27
N THR A 35 -37.92 -10.58 -5.26
CA THR A 35 -37.57 -10.65 -6.69
C THR A 35 -36.60 -9.54 -7.09
N PHE A 36 -36.85 -8.29 -6.67
CA PHE A 36 -35.93 -7.18 -6.84
C PHE A 36 -34.53 -7.51 -6.32
N ARG A 37 -34.44 -8.00 -5.08
CA ARG A 37 -33.16 -8.35 -4.44
C ARG A 37 -32.40 -9.39 -5.26
N LYS A 38 -33.07 -10.42 -5.77
CA LYS A 38 -32.45 -11.45 -6.62
C LYS A 38 -31.90 -10.85 -7.92
N LEU A 39 -32.68 -10.01 -8.59
CA LEU A 39 -32.29 -9.37 -9.85
C LEU A 39 -31.11 -8.39 -9.63
N TYR A 40 -31.19 -7.57 -8.58
CA TYR A 40 -30.13 -6.65 -8.19
C TYR A 40 -28.82 -7.39 -7.90
N LEU A 41 -28.86 -8.44 -7.08
CA LEU A 41 -27.67 -9.23 -6.75
C LEU A 41 -27.05 -9.89 -7.99
N LYS A 42 -27.89 -10.41 -8.90
CA LYS A 42 -27.43 -10.99 -10.17
C LYS A 42 -26.69 -9.95 -11.01
N GLN A 43 -27.24 -8.74 -11.14
CA GLN A 43 -26.62 -7.66 -11.89
C GLN A 43 -25.34 -7.14 -11.21
N TYR A 44 -25.37 -6.97 -9.89
CA TYR A 44 -24.21 -6.57 -9.10
C TYR A 44 -23.05 -7.55 -9.32
N ARG A 45 -23.29 -8.86 -9.20
CA ARG A 45 -22.27 -9.88 -9.45
C ARG A 45 -21.70 -9.81 -10.86
N LYS A 46 -22.56 -9.60 -11.87
CA LYS A 46 -22.15 -9.45 -13.27
C LYS A 46 -21.27 -8.21 -13.50
N ARG A 47 -21.66 -7.05 -12.94
CA ARG A 47 -20.86 -5.81 -13.00
C ARG A 47 -19.54 -5.97 -12.24
N TYR A 48 -19.59 -6.57 -11.06
CA TYR A 48 -18.40 -6.82 -10.25
C TYR A 48 -17.39 -7.69 -11.01
N ALA A 49 -17.83 -8.81 -11.58
CA ALA A 49 -16.97 -9.71 -12.36
C ALA A 49 -16.39 -9.07 -13.63
N LYS A 50 -17.06 -8.06 -14.22
CA LYS A 50 -16.52 -7.31 -15.35
C LYS A 50 -15.33 -6.43 -14.96
N ASN A 51 -15.37 -5.85 -13.76
CA ASN A 51 -14.40 -4.84 -13.33
C ASN A 51 -13.37 -5.39 -12.32
N HIS A 52 -13.59 -6.59 -11.80
CA HIS A 52 -12.77 -7.21 -10.77
C HIS A 52 -12.45 -8.64 -11.18
N SER A 53 -11.16 -8.97 -11.18
CA SER A 53 -10.66 -10.33 -11.29
C SER A 53 -10.11 -10.79 -9.94
N SER A 54 -10.27 -12.06 -9.64
CA SER A 54 -9.58 -12.72 -8.54
C SER A 54 -8.42 -13.52 -9.09
N VAL A 55 -7.23 -13.36 -8.51
CA VAL A 55 -6.06 -14.18 -8.81
C VAL A 55 -5.82 -15.07 -7.61
N ASN A 56 -5.67 -16.37 -7.85
CA ASN A 56 -5.30 -17.32 -6.81
C ASN A 56 -3.79 -17.58 -6.88
N ILE A 57 -3.11 -17.41 -5.74
CA ILE A 57 -1.67 -17.62 -5.62
C ILE A 57 -1.47 -18.59 -4.47
N VAL A 58 -0.72 -19.66 -4.74
CA VAL A 58 -0.42 -20.69 -3.74
C VAL A 58 0.94 -20.36 -3.13
N PHE A 59 0.96 -20.30 -1.81
CA PHE A 59 2.18 -20.13 -1.02
C PHE A 59 2.37 -21.35 -0.13
N THR A 60 3.62 -21.70 0.14
CA THR A 60 3.96 -22.58 1.25
C THR A 60 3.55 -21.95 2.59
N ASN A 61 3.46 -22.79 3.63
CA ASN A 61 3.14 -22.29 4.97
C ASN A 61 4.19 -21.28 5.48
N ALA A 62 5.47 -21.50 5.15
CA ALA A 62 6.55 -20.60 5.54
C ALA A 62 6.43 -19.23 4.87
N GLU A 63 6.23 -19.18 3.54
CA GLU A 63 6.05 -17.94 2.79
C GLU A 63 4.82 -17.17 3.27
N LYS A 64 3.71 -17.87 3.51
CA LYS A 64 2.49 -17.25 4.04
C LYS A 64 2.71 -16.63 5.42
N HIS A 65 3.48 -17.30 6.29
CA HIS A 65 3.80 -16.78 7.61
C HIS A 65 4.64 -15.50 7.50
N LEU A 66 5.69 -15.52 6.67
CA LEU A 66 6.55 -14.37 6.43
C LEU A 66 5.74 -13.16 5.91
N LEU A 67 4.91 -13.36 4.88
CA LEU A 67 4.08 -12.30 4.33
C LEU A 67 3.09 -11.73 5.36
N LYS A 68 2.60 -12.57 6.28
CA LYS A 68 1.70 -12.12 7.34
C LYS A 68 2.43 -11.26 8.38
N GLN A 69 3.66 -11.61 8.77
CA GLN A 69 4.48 -10.80 9.66
C GLN A 69 4.74 -9.42 9.04
N LEU A 70 5.24 -9.40 7.80
CA LEU A 70 5.50 -8.16 7.08
C LEU A 70 4.23 -7.30 6.91
N ALA A 71 3.08 -7.92 6.66
CA ALA A 71 1.82 -7.19 6.58
C ALA A 71 1.44 -6.52 7.90
N VAL A 72 1.65 -7.20 9.04
CA VAL A 72 1.38 -6.66 10.38
C VAL A 72 2.33 -5.51 10.72
N GLU A 73 3.62 -5.66 10.43
CA GLU A 73 4.63 -4.60 10.62
C GLU A 73 4.28 -3.33 9.83
N ASN A 74 3.65 -3.49 8.67
CA ASN A 74 3.18 -2.39 7.82
C ASN A 74 1.73 -1.95 8.12
N GLY A 75 1.11 -2.45 9.20
CA GLY A 75 -0.25 -2.08 9.61
C GLY A 75 -1.35 -2.45 8.62
N LYS A 76 -1.12 -3.44 7.74
CA LYS A 76 -2.03 -3.81 6.64
C LYS A 76 -2.55 -5.24 6.76
N LYS A 77 -3.74 -5.48 6.21
CA LYS A 77 -4.25 -6.84 5.98
C LYS A 77 -3.46 -7.50 4.85
N LEU A 78 -3.16 -8.80 4.99
CA LEU A 78 -2.32 -9.57 4.05
C LEU A 78 -2.66 -9.35 2.56
N ALA A 79 -3.92 -9.49 2.16
CA ALA A 79 -4.31 -9.31 0.76
C ALA A 79 -4.09 -7.87 0.24
N SER A 80 -4.35 -6.86 1.10
CA SER A 80 -4.09 -5.47 0.77
C SER A 80 -2.60 -5.18 0.70
N PHE A 81 -1.81 -5.78 1.60
CA PHE A 81 -0.36 -5.68 1.63
C PHE A 81 0.23 -6.22 0.32
N ILE A 82 -0.08 -7.46 -0.04
CA ILE A 82 0.38 -8.10 -1.29
C ILE A 82 -0.02 -7.25 -2.50
N LYS A 83 -1.28 -6.76 -2.56
CA LYS A 83 -1.73 -5.90 -3.66
C LYS A 83 -0.93 -4.60 -3.74
N THR A 84 -0.71 -3.92 -2.62
CA THR A 84 0.08 -2.67 -2.61
C THR A 84 1.49 -2.92 -3.09
N ILE A 85 2.15 -3.99 -2.63
CA ILE A 85 3.52 -4.31 -3.04
C ILE A 85 3.59 -4.58 -4.53
N ALA A 86 2.74 -5.48 -5.03
CA ALA A 86 2.74 -5.84 -6.44
C ALA A 86 2.56 -4.61 -7.34
N LEU A 87 1.68 -3.68 -6.96
CA LEU A 87 1.47 -2.43 -7.70
C LEU A 87 2.64 -1.44 -7.54
N ASN A 88 3.23 -1.34 -6.35
CA ASN A 88 4.35 -0.44 -6.10
C ASN A 88 5.62 -0.88 -6.84
N THR A 89 5.89 -2.19 -6.87
CA THR A 89 7.00 -2.78 -7.64
C THR A 89 6.86 -2.47 -9.13
N LEU A 90 5.65 -2.60 -9.69
CA LEU A 90 5.38 -2.26 -11.10
C LEU A 90 5.56 -0.77 -11.40
N ASN A 91 5.34 0.10 -10.42
CA ASN A 91 5.48 1.54 -10.56
C ASN A 91 6.88 2.07 -10.20
N GLY A 92 7.86 1.18 -9.99
CA GLY A 92 9.23 1.56 -9.63
C GLY A 92 9.38 2.18 -8.23
N LYS A 93 8.33 2.16 -7.41
CA LYS A 93 8.34 2.69 -6.05
C LYS A 93 8.74 1.56 -5.10
N GLN A 94 10.03 1.37 -4.85
CA GLN A 94 10.47 0.53 -3.74
C GLN A 94 10.15 1.25 -2.43
N GLN A 95 9.06 0.86 -1.79
CA GLN A 95 8.71 1.33 -0.44
C GLN A 95 8.77 0.14 0.50
N PHE A 96 9.99 -0.22 0.90
CA PHE A 96 10.21 -1.01 2.10
C PHE A 96 11.34 -0.39 2.91
N GLY A 97 10.96 0.09 4.08
CA GLY A 97 11.87 0.41 5.15
C GLY A 97 11.32 1.53 6.01
N ASN A 98 11.31 1.30 7.32
CA ASN A 98 11.54 2.34 8.34
C ASN A 98 12.97 2.93 8.20
N THR A 99 13.46 3.06 6.96
CA THR A 99 14.80 3.54 6.64
C THR A 99 14.87 5.03 6.90
N SER A 100 13.80 5.81 6.72
CA SER A 100 13.91 7.27 6.91
C SER A 100 14.38 7.66 8.32
N THR A 101 13.87 7.01 9.38
CA THR A 101 14.26 7.31 10.77
C THR A 101 15.66 6.81 11.12
N ASN A 102 16.03 5.61 10.67
CA ASN A 102 17.37 5.06 10.90
C ASN A 102 18.43 5.81 10.08
N PHE A 103 18.06 6.26 8.89
CA PHE A 103 18.96 6.93 7.96
C PHE A 103 19.15 8.40 8.31
N SER A 104 18.12 9.09 8.81
CA SER A 104 18.29 10.42 9.40
C SER A 104 19.20 10.37 10.63
N GLU A 105 19.10 9.32 11.45
CA GLU A 105 19.97 9.16 12.62
C GLU A 105 21.40 8.80 12.21
N VAL A 106 21.57 7.96 11.19
CA VAL A 106 22.89 7.69 10.58
C VAL A 106 23.50 8.97 10.03
N LYS A 107 22.75 9.78 9.28
CA LYS A 107 23.23 11.07 8.73
C LYS A 107 23.65 12.02 9.84
N ARG A 108 22.85 12.13 10.91
CA ARG A 108 23.17 12.95 12.09
C ARG A 108 24.44 12.49 12.80
N LEU A 109 24.60 11.19 13.04
CA LEU A 109 25.81 10.63 13.66
C LEU A 109 27.04 10.83 12.77
N PHE A 110 26.85 10.79 11.45
CA PHE A 110 27.91 11.00 10.47
C PHE A 110 28.42 12.44 10.47
N SER A 111 27.52 13.42 10.42
CA SER A 111 27.88 14.84 10.55
C SER A 111 28.61 15.11 11.86
N LEU A 112 28.16 14.51 12.96
CA LEU A 112 28.81 14.67 14.27
C LEU A 112 30.23 14.09 14.29
N CYS A 113 30.47 12.96 13.62
CA CYS A 113 31.82 12.40 13.46
C CYS A 113 32.73 13.31 12.61
N TYR A 114 32.19 13.91 11.55
CA TYR A 114 32.92 14.85 10.70
C TYR A 114 33.36 16.09 11.50
N ASP A 115 32.41 16.74 12.20
CA ASP A 115 32.68 17.92 13.03
C ASP A 115 33.72 17.62 14.12
N MET A 116 33.67 16.44 14.75
CA MET A 116 34.65 16.02 15.75
C MET A 116 36.05 15.84 15.16
N VAL A 117 36.16 15.30 13.94
CA VAL A 117 37.45 15.12 13.26
C VAL A 117 38.04 16.47 12.85
N GLU A 118 37.22 17.37 12.29
CA GLU A 118 37.63 18.72 11.94
C GLU A 118 38.10 19.50 13.19
N THR A 119 37.35 19.41 14.29
CA THR A 119 37.71 20.03 15.57
C THR A 119 39.02 19.45 16.10
N LEU A 120 39.21 18.13 16.07
CA LEU A 120 40.46 17.50 16.51
C LEU A 120 41.65 17.87 15.64
N GLN A 121 41.45 18.10 14.34
CA GLN A 121 42.50 18.54 13.43
C GLN A 121 42.88 20.01 13.65
N PHE A 122 41.92 20.84 14.08
CA PHE A 122 42.13 22.26 14.35
C PHE A 122 42.68 22.53 15.76
N GLU A 123 42.19 21.81 16.77
CA GLU A 123 42.58 21.98 18.19
C GLU A 123 43.88 21.28 18.55
N ASN A 124 44.30 20.25 17.80
CA ASN A 124 45.56 19.55 18.07
C ASN A 124 46.63 19.78 17.00
N GLU A 125 47.74 20.38 17.45
CA GLU A 125 49.03 20.43 16.75
C GLU A 125 49.71 19.05 16.68
N TYR A 126 49.04 18.00 16.20
CA TYR A 126 49.62 16.66 16.02
C TYR A 126 49.87 16.35 14.53
N PRO A 127 50.97 16.86 13.94
CA PRO A 127 51.29 16.65 12.52
C PRO A 127 51.41 15.18 12.13
N GLN A 128 51.77 14.30 13.08
CA GLN A 128 51.82 12.85 12.87
C GLN A 128 50.45 12.20 12.57
N LEU A 129 49.34 12.82 12.95
CA LEU A 129 47.98 12.30 12.72
C LEU A 129 47.31 12.90 11.50
N LYS A 130 47.91 13.91 10.85
CA LYS A 130 47.35 14.63 9.71
C LYS A 130 46.92 13.69 8.58
N ALA A 131 47.78 12.75 8.20
CA ALA A 131 47.46 11.79 7.14
C ALA A 131 46.29 10.85 7.50
N SER A 132 46.07 10.58 8.79
CA SER A 132 44.91 9.80 9.26
C SER A 132 43.63 10.62 9.24
N TYR A 133 43.69 11.91 9.55
CA TYR A 133 42.55 12.83 9.47
C TYR A 133 42.14 13.09 8.02
N ASP A 134 43.09 13.41 7.14
CA ASP A 134 42.82 13.63 5.71
C ASP A 134 42.16 12.38 5.06
N LYS A 135 42.55 11.18 5.51
CA LYS A 135 41.96 9.91 5.05
C LYS A 135 40.54 9.70 5.59
N LEU A 136 40.26 10.13 6.82
CA LEU A 136 38.92 10.09 7.40
C LEU A 136 37.99 11.06 6.67
N GLU A 137 38.43 12.29 6.40
CA GLU A 137 37.67 13.26 5.61
C GLU A 137 37.34 12.73 4.21
N GLN A 138 38.29 12.12 3.51
CA GLN A 138 38.03 11.52 2.20
C GLN A 138 36.99 10.40 2.26
N LEU A 139 37.04 9.55 3.30
CA LEU A 139 36.04 8.50 3.49
C LEU A 139 34.66 9.11 3.81
N PHE A 140 34.62 10.20 4.56
CA PHE A 140 33.38 10.93 4.83
C PHE A 140 32.78 11.54 3.54
N SER A 141 33.58 12.22 2.72
CA SER A 141 33.13 12.79 1.43
C SER A 141 32.67 11.72 0.43
N GLN A 142 33.15 10.47 0.53
CA GLN A 142 32.70 9.37 -0.32
C GLN A 142 31.35 8.79 0.13
N ILE A 143 31.07 8.83 1.43
CA ILE A 143 29.84 8.27 2.00
C ILE A 143 28.68 9.28 1.91
N GLU A 144 28.96 10.58 2.01
CA GLU A 144 27.96 11.65 1.89
C GLU A 144 27.05 11.54 0.65
N PRO A 145 27.55 11.38 -0.59
CA PRO A 145 26.69 11.21 -1.77
C PRO A 145 25.91 9.89 -1.76
N LEU A 146 26.47 8.82 -1.18
CA LEU A 146 25.77 7.55 -1.02
C LEU A 146 24.61 7.66 -0.02
N LEU A 147 24.66 8.65 0.87
CA LEU A 147 23.60 8.99 1.80
C LEU A 147 22.57 9.97 1.22
N ASP A 148 22.85 10.69 0.13
CA ASP A 148 21.88 11.62 -0.48
C ASP A 148 21.01 10.98 -1.58
N ASP A 149 21.44 9.83 -2.14
CA ASP A 149 20.73 9.10 -3.20
C ASP A 149 19.61 8.15 -2.70
N TYR A 150 19.33 8.13 -1.39
CA TYR A 150 18.33 7.27 -0.72
C TYR A 150 17.19 8.07 -0.07
#